data_AF-A0A0C2CKS0-F1
#
_entry.id   AF-A0A0C2CKS0-F1
#
_cell.length_a   1.000
_cell.length_b   1.000
_cell.length_c   1.000
_cell.angle_alpha   90.00
_cell.angle_beta   90.00
_cell.angle_gamma   90.00
#
_symmetry.space_group_name_H-M   'P 1'
#
loop_
_entity.id
_entity.type
_entity.pdbx_description
1 polymer ?
#
loop_
_entity_poly.entity_id
_entity_poly.type
_entity_poly.pdbx_seq_one_letter_code
_entity_poly.pdbx_strand_id
1 'polypeptide(L)'
;MLEIRPFMVALLGLEQVDVEALKKDIFLPASAKLFRYMKKFLSDNTSGRSTSYSTFLTNPTDPGYLVGDSLTWADLYLAEHVAVYGKWFPEMLEGFPEIKSHSEKVRSNSALRKWIET
;
A
#
# COMPACT_ATOMS: atom_id res chain seq x y z
N MET A 1 -5.06 13.46 1.21
CA MET A 1 -4.47 14.27 0.12
C MET A 1 -3.93 15.62 0.61
N LEU A 2 -4.64 16.35 1.49
CA LEU A 2 -4.21 17.68 1.95
C LEU A 2 -2.79 17.70 2.56
N GLU A 3 -2.43 16.70 3.37
CA GLU A 3 -1.13 16.62 4.05
C GLU A 3 0.06 16.59 3.07
N ILE A 4 -0.06 15.87 1.95
CA ILE A 4 1.01 15.74 0.93
C ILE A 4 0.86 16.69 -0.25
N ARG A 5 -0.15 17.58 -0.24
CA ARG A 5 -0.42 18.49 -1.36
C ARG A 5 0.81 19.33 -1.75
N PRO A 6 1.56 19.95 -0.82
CA PRO A 6 2.73 20.76 -1.19
C PRO A 6 3.77 19.94 -1.97
N PHE A 7 4.05 18.71 -1.53
CA PHE A 7 4.92 17.79 -2.24
C PHE A 7 4.39 17.45 -3.64
N MET A 8 3.10 17.16 -3.78
CA MET A 8 2.50 16.82 -5.08
C MET A 8 2.54 17.99 -6.08
N VAL A 9 2.30 19.22 -5.63
CA VAL A 9 2.38 20.43 -6.48
C VAL A 9 3.81 20.65 -6.97
N ALA A 10 4.80 20.52 -6.07
CA ALA A 10 6.22 20.64 -6.42
C ALA A 10 6.68 19.50 -7.35
N LEU A 11 6.27 18.25 -7.06
CA LEU A 11 6.60 17.07 -7.87
C LEU A 11 6.09 17.18 -9.30
N LEU A 12 4.92 17.80 -9.50
CA LEU A 12 4.33 18.05 -10.82
C LEU A 12 4.93 19.29 -11.52
N GLY A 13 5.89 19.98 -10.90
CA GLY A 13 6.52 21.17 -11.47
C GLY A 13 5.64 22.41 -11.49
N LEU A 14 4.55 22.43 -10.70
CA LEU A 14 3.60 23.54 -10.64
C LEU A 14 4.09 24.68 -9.74
N GLU A 15 5.06 24.40 -8.85
CA GLU A 15 5.77 25.38 -8.04
C GLU A 15 7.26 25.03 -8.01
N GLN A 16 8.15 26.03 -8.11
CA GLN A 16 9.60 25.85 -8.00
C GLN A 16 10.03 25.82 -6.52
N VAL A 17 9.74 24.71 -5.86
CA VAL A 17 10.13 24.43 -4.47
C VAL A 17 11.01 23.19 -4.44
N ASP A 18 11.88 23.08 -3.44
CA ASP A 18 12.75 21.92 -3.24
C ASP A 18 11.92 20.64 -2.99
N VAL A 19 11.79 19.82 -4.03
CA VAL A 19 11.04 18.55 -4.01
C VAL A 19 11.67 17.56 -3.03
N GLU A 20 13.00 17.54 -2.91
CA GLU A 20 13.71 16.59 -2.04
C GLU A 20 13.52 16.94 -0.57
N ALA A 21 13.53 18.23 -0.22
CA ALA A 21 13.17 18.69 1.11
C ALA A 21 11.72 18.29 1.46
N LEU A 22 10.75 18.55 0.58
CA LEU A 22 9.35 18.18 0.78
C LEU A 22 9.14 16.65 0.83
N LYS A 23 9.94 15.89 0.07
CA LYS A 23 9.92 14.42 0.13
C LYS A 23 10.24 13.93 1.54
N LYS A 24 11.35 14.43 2.10
CA LYS A 24 11.84 14.05 3.42
C LYS A 24 10.92 14.53 4.55
N ASP A 25 10.48 15.78 4.49
CA ASP A 25 9.81 16.42 5.61
C ASP A 25 8.29 16.18 5.62
N ILE A 26 7.69 15.87 4.45
CA ILE A 26 6.24 15.70 4.30
C ILE A 26 5.88 14.32 3.77
N PHE A 27 6.39 13.93 2.60
CA PHE A 27 5.90 12.75 1.89
C PHE A 27 6.24 11.44 2.62
N LEU A 28 7.50 11.24 3.02
CA LEU A 28 7.92 10.01 3.70
C LEU A 28 7.22 9.83 5.07
N PRO A 29 7.14 10.85 5.95
CA PRO A 29 6.38 10.74 7.19
C PRO A 29 4.89 10.44 6.97
N ALA A 30 4.25 11.09 5.99
CA ALA A 30 2.84 10.87 5.68
C ALA A 30 2.59 9.46 5.13
N SER A 31 3.50 8.96 4.28
CA SER A 31 3.45 7.60 3.74
C SER A 31 3.61 6.56 4.85
N ALA A 32 4.59 6.75 5.74
CA ALA A 32 4.79 5.88 6.89
C ALA A 32 3.56 5.86 7.83
N LYS A 33 2.92 7.02 8.04
CA LYS A 33 1.68 7.13 8.81
C LYS A 33 0.54 6.33 8.17
N LEU A 34 0.33 6.47 6.86
CA LEU A 34 -0.66 5.67 6.13
C LEU A 34 -0.37 4.17 6.25
N PHE A 35 0.87 3.76 6.02
CA PHE A 35 1.28 2.35 6.03
C PHE A 35 1.20 1.71 7.41
N ARG A 36 1.38 2.47 8.50
CA ARG A 36 1.07 1.97 9.86
C ARG A 36 -0.40 1.61 10.02
N TYR A 37 -1.32 2.43 9.51
CA TYR A 37 -2.75 2.09 9.54
C TYR A 37 -3.06 0.86 8.67
N MET A 38 -2.53 0.82 7.45
CA MET A 38 -2.77 -0.31 6.53
C MET A 38 -2.22 -1.62 7.11
N LYS A 39 -1.01 -1.60 7.67
CA LYS A 39 -0.41 -2.74 8.38
C LYS A 39 -1.31 -3.23 9.51
N LYS A 40 -1.87 -2.31 10.30
CA LYS A 40 -2.82 -2.67 11.37
C LYS A 40 -4.04 -3.40 10.82
N PHE A 41 -4.66 -2.92 9.74
CA PHE A 41 -5.81 -3.61 9.13
C PHE A 41 -5.44 -5.01 8.61
N LEU A 42 -4.29 -5.15 7.94
CA LEU A 42 -3.80 -6.45 7.47
C LEU A 42 -3.56 -7.42 8.63
N SER A 43 -2.95 -6.96 9.73
CA SER A 43 -2.71 -7.78 10.92
C SER A 43 -4.01 -8.18 11.62
N ASP A 44 -4.94 -7.23 11.82
CA ASP A 44 -6.20 -7.46 12.52
C ASP A 44 -7.06 -8.49 11.76
N ASN A 45 -7.18 -8.39 10.42
CA ASN A 45 -7.90 -9.38 9.60
C ASN A 45 -7.22 -10.76 9.54
N THR A 46 -5.89 -10.81 9.69
CA THR A 46 -5.17 -12.08 9.73
C THR A 46 -5.35 -12.77 11.09
N SER A 47 -5.42 -12.00 12.18
CA SER A 47 -5.66 -12.53 13.52
C SER A 47 -7.07 -13.09 13.72
N GLY A 48 -8.08 -12.53 13.05
CA GLY A 48 -9.46 -13.01 13.06
C GLY A 48 -9.70 -14.34 12.33
N ARG A 49 -8.79 -14.77 11.44
CA ARG A 49 -8.87 -16.05 10.72
C ARG A 49 -8.61 -17.28 11.60
N SER A 50 -8.13 -17.10 12.84
CA SER A 50 -7.73 -18.20 13.74
C SER A 50 -8.89 -18.84 14.54
N THR A 51 -10.09 -18.25 14.57
CA THR A 51 -11.12 -18.62 15.58
C THR A 51 -12.31 -19.45 15.13
N SER A 52 -12.41 -19.89 13.86
CA SER A 52 -13.45 -20.86 13.46
C SER A 52 -13.11 -21.62 12.17
N TYR A 53 -12.97 -22.95 12.26
CA TYR A 53 -12.86 -23.98 11.18
C TYR A 53 -11.93 -23.74 9.96
N SER A 54 -11.35 -22.54 9.79
CA SER A 54 -10.60 -22.06 8.62
C SER A 54 -9.09 -22.25 8.75
N THR A 55 -8.61 -22.66 9.93
CA THR A 55 -7.18 -22.80 10.28
C THR A 55 -6.42 -23.78 9.38
N PHE A 56 -7.12 -24.70 8.68
CA PHE A 56 -6.52 -25.66 7.77
C PHE A 56 -6.33 -25.14 6.33
N LEU A 57 -6.90 -23.99 5.96
CA LEU A 57 -6.85 -23.45 4.59
C LEU A 57 -6.02 -22.17 4.47
N THR A 58 -5.66 -21.54 5.58
CA THR A 58 -4.93 -20.26 5.57
C THR A 58 -3.43 -20.50 5.73
N ASN A 59 -2.68 -20.23 4.67
CA ASN A 59 -1.22 -20.19 4.74
C ASN A 59 -0.79 -19.04 5.67
N PRO A 60 -0.02 -19.30 6.75
CA PRO A 60 0.45 -18.26 7.68
C PRO A 60 1.32 -17.18 7.01
N THR A 61 1.79 -17.40 5.77
CA THR A 61 2.55 -16.41 5.01
C THR A 61 1.72 -15.61 4.00
N ASP A 62 0.40 -15.79 3.95
CA ASP A 62 -0.46 -15.04 3.04
C ASP A 62 -0.62 -13.57 3.51
N PRO A 63 -0.19 -12.56 2.73
CA PRO A 63 -0.27 -11.15 3.13
C PRO A 63 -1.69 -10.62 3.37
N GLY A 64 -2.74 -11.38 3.01
CA GLY A 64 -4.13 -11.05 3.33
C GLY A 64 -4.72 -9.87 2.54
N TYR A 65 -5.94 -9.46 2.90
CA TYR A 65 -6.65 -8.30 2.39
C TYR A 65 -6.96 -7.30 3.52
N LEU A 66 -7.17 -6.03 3.16
CA LEU A 66 -7.44 -4.93 4.09
C LEU A 66 -8.80 -5.05 4.78
N VAL A 67 -9.77 -5.77 4.20
CA VAL A 67 -11.07 -6.05 4.82
C VAL A 67 -11.51 -7.48 4.49
N GLY A 68 -11.65 -8.33 5.51
CA GLY A 68 -12.11 -9.71 5.34
C GLY A 68 -11.13 -10.60 4.55
N ASP A 69 -11.68 -11.61 3.87
CA ASP A 69 -10.92 -12.70 3.26
C ASP A 69 -10.84 -12.63 1.72
N SER A 70 -11.40 -11.58 1.11
CA SER A 70 -11.47 -11.41 -0.35
C SER A 70 -11.06 -10.02 -0.80
N LEU A 71 -10.63 -9.91 -2.05
CA LEU A 71 -10.27 -8.64 -2.69
C LEU A 71 -11.43 -7.62 -2.65
N THR A 72 -11.13 -6.42 -2.19
CA THR A 72 -12.02 -5.25 -2.19
C THR A 72 -11.39 -4.08 -2.94
N TRP A 73 -12.19 -3.04 -3.21
CA TRP A 73 -11.68 -1.81 -3.82
C TRP A 73 -10.61 -1.11 -2.95
N ALA A 74 -10.63 -1.29 -1.63
CA ALA A 74 -9.62 -0.72 -0.73
C ALA A 74 -8.22 -1.28 -1.04
N ASP A 75 -8.14 -2.59 -1.30
CA ASP A 75 -6.92 -3.27 -1.69
C ASP A 75 -6.39 -2.75 -3.03
N LEU A 76 -7.29 -2.46 -3.98
CA LEU A 76 -6.93 -1.89 -5.28
C LEU A 76 -6.27 -0.52 -5.13
N TYR A 77 -6.84 0.37 -4.31
CA TYR A 77 -6.28 1.70 -4.08
C TYR A 77 -4.89 1.65 -3.44
N LEU A 78 -4.71 0.80 -2.42
CA LEU A 78 -3.40 0.65 -1.78
C LEU A 78 -2.39 0.05 -2.75
N ALA A 79 -2.77 -1.00 -3.47
CA ALA A 79 -1.88 -1.68 -4.42
C ALA A 79 -1.43 -0.74 -5.55
N GLU A 80 -2.34 0.07 -6.10
CA GLU A 80 -2.01 1.05 -7.14
C GLU A 80 -1.13 2.18 -6.60
N HIS A 81 -1.46 2.71 -5.42
CA HIS A 81 -0.62 3.71 -4.76
C HIS A 81 0.82 3.22 -4.58
N VAL A 82 1.00 1.98 -4.09
CA VAL A 82 2.32 1.36 -3.92
C VAL A 82 3.01 1.11 -5.25
N ALA A 83 2.29 0.69 -6.29
CA ALA A 83 2.88 0.40 -7.60
C ALA A 83 3.41 1.66 -8.31
N VAL A 84 2.68 2.77 -8.22
CA VAL A 84 3.08 4.04 -8.83
C VAL A 84 4.16 4.71 -8.01
N TYR A 85 3.89 4.99 -6.73
CA TYR A 85 4.81 5.78 -5.92
C TYR A 85 6.01 4.98 -5.42
N GLY A 86 5.88 3.67 -5.19
CA GLY A 86 7.01 2.82 -4.83
C GLY A 86 8.05 2.68 -5.95
N LYS A 87 7.67 2.95 -7.21
CA LYS A 87 8.61 3.04 -8.33
C LYS A 87 9.42 4.34 -8.30
N TRP A 88 8.79 5.46 -7.91
CA TRP A 88 9.43 6.78 -7.89
C TRP A 88 10.18 7.04 -6.58
N PHE A 89 9.67 6.49 -5.48
CA PHE A 89 10.15 6.69 -4.11
C PHE A 89 10.20 5.34 -3.37
N PRO A 90 11.15 4.44 -3.72
CA PRO A 90 11.25 3.12 -3.10
C PRO A 90 11.40 3.20 -1.56
N GLU A 91 11.96 4.29 -1.05
CA GLU A 91 12.20 4.52 0.38
C GLU A 91 10.91 4.54 1.20
N MET A 92 9.76 4.85 0.58
CA MET A 92 8.47 4.86 1.27
C MET A 92 8.07 3.47 1.79
N LEU A 93 8.60 2.40 1.18
CA LEU A 93 8.31 1.01 1.54
C LEU A 93 9.30 0.45 2.58
N GLU A 94 10.35 1.20 2.93
CA GLU A 94 11.31 0.78 3.95
C GLU A 94 10.61 0.59 5.30
N GLY A 95 10.81 -0.59 5.91
CA GLY A 95 10.15 -0.96 7.17
C GLY A 95 8.69 -1.42 7.03
N PHE A 96 8.15 -1.52 5.81
CA PHE A 96 6.78 -2.00 5.54
C PHE A 96 6.73 -3.14 4.50
N PRO A 97 7.46 -4.25 4.70
CA PRO A 97 7.49 -5.37 3.75
C PRO A 97 6.09 -5.97 3.52
N GLU A 98 5.19 -5.93 4.51
CA GLU A 98 3.83 -6.46 4.39
C GLU A 98 2.97 -5.69 3.40
N ILE A 99 3.19 -4.37 3.29
CA ILE A 99 2.50 -3.49 2.34
C ILE A 99 2.94 -3.82 0.91
N LYS A 100 4.24 -4.07 0.71
CA LYS A 100 4.79 -4.51 -0.56
C LYS A 100 4.19 -5.87 -0.97
N SER A 101 4.23 -6.86 -0.09
CA SER A 101 3.66 -8.20 -0.34
C SER A 101 2.16 -8.13 -0.64
N HIS A 102 1.42 -7.27 0.06
CA HIS A 102 0.01 -7.04 -0.22
C HIS A 102 -0.23 -6.49 -1.63
N SER A 103 0.53 -5.47 -2.05
CA SER A 103 0.43 -4.91 -3.41
C SER A 103 0.74 -5.97 -4.48
N GLU A 104 1.79 -6.77 -4.29
CA GLU A 104 2.14 -7.87 -5.19
C GLU A 104 1.03 -8.93 -5.28
N LYS A 105 0.44 -9.31 -4.14
CA LYS A 105 -0.71 -10.22 -4.10
C LYS A 105 -1.89 -9.68 -4.91
N VAL A 106 -2.29 -8.43 -4.68
CA VAL A 106 -3.42 -7.80 -5.39
C VAL A 106 -3.16 -7.78 -6.90
N ARG A 107 -1.96 -7.36 -7.31
CA ARG A 107 -1.58 -7.25 -8.74
C ARG A 107 -1.34 -8.61 -9.42
N SER A 108 -1.21 -9.70 -8.65
CA SER A 108 -1.16 -11.06 -9.20
C SER A 108 -2.51 -11.58 -9.71
N ASN A 109 -3.61 -10.89 -9.41
CA ASN A 109 -4.93 -11.21 -9.94
C ASN A 109 -4.92 -11.16 -11.49
N SER A 110 -5.35 -12.24 -12.13
CA SER A 110 -5.25 -12.40 -13.59
C SER A 110 -6.02 -11.34 -14.39
N ALA A 111 -7.19 -10.92 -13.91
CA ALA A 111 -7.98 -9.88 -14.56
C ALA A 111 -7.31 -8.51 -14.43
N LEU A 112 -6.81 -8.18 -13.23
CA LEU A 112 -6.06 -6.93 -13.01
C LEU A 112 -4.76 -6.90 -13.80
N ARG A 113 -4.01 -8.01 -13.81
CA ARG A 113 -2.76 -8.10 -14.58
C ARG A 113 -3.00 -7.86 -16.06
N LYS A 114 -4.03 -8.50 -16.63
CA LYS A 114 -4.45 -8.27 -18.02
C LYS A 114 -4.79 -6.80 -18.27
N TRP A 115 -5.50 -6.15 -17.36
CA TRP A 115 -5.85 -4.73 -17.47
C TRP A 115 -4.62 -3.81 -17.44
N ILE A 116 -3.67 -4.07 -16.54
CA ILE A 116 -2.45 -3.27 -16.37
C ILE A 116 -1.50 -3.41 -17.57
N GLU A 117 -1.45 -4.59 -18.20
CA GLU A 117 -0.59 -4.89 -19.34
C GLU A 117 -1.17 -4.44 -20.69
N THR A 118 -2.40 -3.90 -20.71
CA THR A 118 -3.05 -3.37 -21.91
C THR A 118 -2.51 -1.98 -22.26
#